data_AF-X1TZI0-F1
#
_entry.id   AF-X1TZI0-F1
#
_cell.length_a   1.000
_cell.length_b   1.000
_cell.length_c   1.000
_cell.angle_alpha   90.00
_cell.angle_beta   90.00
_cell.angle_gamma   90.00
#
_symmetry.space_group_name_H-M   'P 1'
#
loop_
_entity.id
_entity.type
_entity.pdbx_description
1 polymer ?
#
loop_
_entity_poly.entity_id
_entity_poly.type
_entity_poly.pdbx_seq_one_letter_code
_entity_poly.pdbx_strand_id
1 'polypeptide(L)'
;MALTVIDTLEFDPAHGNHPEIIHISGDVYAIAYCKTNAPRPGYLKTVSIDSGGVIGTVIDTLEFDAGGGVNPSIIHISGDIYAIAYSGPDSDGWLATVEISSAGAIADTIIDSHEFDTSLGGSPHIIHISGPS
;
A
#
# COMPACT_ATOMS: atom_id res chain seq x y z
N MET A 1 -32.41 11.95 7.19
CA MET A 1 -31.23 12.74 6.78
C MET A 1 -30.48 11.87 5.77
N ALA A 2 -30.37 12.28 4.51
CA ALA A 2 -29.57 11.53 3.55
C ALA A 2 -28.09 11.82 3.86
N LEU A 3 -27.33 10.79 4.21
CA LEU A 3 -25.87 10.88 4.27
C LEU A 3 -25.38 11.05 2.83
N THR A 4 -24.86 12.23 2.51
CA THR A 4 -24.20 12.48 1.23
C THR A 4 -22.73 12.09 1.33
N VAL A 5 -22.16 11.66 0.22
CA VAL A 5 -20.70 11.57 0.09
C VAL A 5 -20.12 12.96 0.36
N ILE A 6 -19.15 13.06 1.27
CA ILE A 6 -18.50 14.32 1.65
C ILE A 6 -17.53 14.74 0.55
N ASP A 7 -16.69 13.80 0.12
CA ASP A 7 -15.67 14.02 -0.90
C ASP A 7 -15.30 12.70 -1.60
N THR A 8 -14.70 12.80 -2.78
CA THR A 8 -14.22 11.66 -3.57
C THR A 8 -12.90 11.97 -4.23
N LEU A 9 -11.97 11.00 -4.19
CA LEU A 9 -10.73 11.05 -4.97
C LEU A 9 -10.60 9.78 -5.82
N GLU A 10 -10.42 9.98 -7.13
CA GLU A 10 -9.86 8.94 -8.00
C GLU A 10 -8.34 8.96 -7.85
N PHE A 11 -7.81 8.17 -6.91
CA PHE A 11 -6.39 8.22 -6.54
C PHE A 11 -5.46 7.69 -7.64
N ASP A 12 -6.00 6.93 -8.59
CA ASP A 12 -5.30 6.49 -9.81
C ASP A 12 -6.28 6.37 -11.00
N PRO A 13 -6.21 7.29 -11.99
CA PRO A 13 -7.09 7.27 -13.16
C PRO A 13 -6.71 6.21 -14.20
N ALA A 14 -5.55 5.56 -14.07
CA ALA A 14 -5.02 4.57 -15.00
C ALA A 14 -5.18 3.14 -14.44
N HIS A 15 -6.35 2.87 -13.85
CA HIS A 15 -6.82 1.58 -13.35
C HIS A 15 -6.04 0.98 -12.17
N GLY A 16 -6.54 1.21 -10.95
CA GLY A 16 -6.10 0.51 -9.73
C GLY A 16 -7.00 -0.67 -9.36
N ASN A 17 -6.42 -1.76 -8.87
CA ASN A 17 -7.10 -2.95 -8.36
C ASN A 17 -6.56 -3.36 -6.99
N HIS A 18 -7.41 -4.07 -6.25
CA HIS A 18 -7.11 -4.63 -4.93
C HIS A 18 -6.49 -3.59 -3.97
N PRO A 19 -7.09 -2.39 -3.82
CA PRO A 19 -6.54 -1.40 -2.92
C PRO A 19 -6.70 -1.85 -1.47
N GLU A 20 -5.66 -1.69 -0.69
CA GLU A 20 -5.69 -1.74 0.77
C GLU A 20 -5.18 -0.42 1.33
N ILE A 21 -5.91 0.12 2.31
CA ILE A 21 -5.60 1.41 2.93
C ILE A 21 -5.26 1.21 4.41
N ILE A 22 -4.20 1.87 4.87
CA ILE A 22 -3.83 1.94 6.29
C ILE A 22 -3.63 3.39 6.73
N HIS A 23 -3.82 3.62 8.03
CA HIS A 23 -3.49 4.89 8.66
C HIS A 23 -1.97 5.00 8.89
N ILE A 24 -1.41 6.18 8.65
CA ILE A 24 0.02 6.49 8.84
C ILE A 24 0.20 7.35 10.09
N SER A 25 -0.30 8.59 10.06
CA SER A 25 -0.19 9.54 11.16
C SER A 25 -1.14 10.72 10.93
N GLY A 26 -1.76 11.25 11.98
CA GLY A 26 -2.68 12.38 11.87
C GLY A 26 -3.78 12.10 10.83
N ASP A 27 -3.82 12.92 9.79
CA ASP A 27 -4.77 12.79 8.67
C ASP A 27 -4.17 12.04 7.47
N VAL A 28 -2.97 11.45 7.58
CA VAL A 28 -2.26 10.77 6.48
C VAL A 28 -2.58 9.28 6.44
N TYR A 29 -2.86 8.79 5.23
CA TYR A 29 -3.16 7.39 4.93
C TYR A 29 -2.34 6.92 3.74
N ALA A 30 -2.00 5.63 3.72
CA ALA A 30 -1.33 4.98 2.59
C ALA A 30 -2.25 3.94 1.94
N ILE A 31 -2.21 3.86 0.61
CA ILE A 31 -3.01 2.96 -0.22
C ILE A 31 -2.04 2.12 -1.06
N ALA A 32 -1.94 0.83 -0.77
CA ALA A 32 -1.23 -0.15 -1.60
C ALA A 32 -2.21 -0.79 -2.58
N TYR A 33 -1.84 -0.91 -3.86
CA TYR A 33 -2.71 -1.46 -4.90
C TYR A 33 -1.88 -1.97 -6.08
N CYS A 34 -2.51 -2.68 -7.02
CA CYS A 34 -1.86 -3.12 -8.26
C CYS A 34 -2.56 -2.55 -9.50
N LYS A 35 -1.87 -2.50 -10.64
CA LYS A 35 -2.51 -2.20 -11.93
C LYS A 35 -3.29 -3.41 -12.47
N THR A 36 -4.30 -3.15 -13.30
CA THR A 36 -5.14 -4.20 -13.93
C THR A 36 -4.40 -5.03 -14.96
N ASN A 37 -3.59 -4.38 -15.79
CA ASN A 37 -3.01 -4.99 -16.98
C ASN A 37 -1.63 -5.57 -16.67
N ALA A 38 -1.32 -6.72 -17.26
CA ALA A 38 0.02 -7.31 -17.20
C ALA A 38 1.08 -6.27 -17.59
N PRO A 39 2.18 -6.14 -16.82
CA PRO A 39 2.66 -7.06 -15.78
C PRO A 39 2.04 -6.87 -14.37
N ARG A 40 0.99 -6.05 -14.22
CA ARG A 40 0.28 -5.74 -12.96
C ARG A 40 1.20 -5.15 -11.87
N PRO A 41 1.95 -4.08 -12.18
CA PRO A 41 2.84 -3.43 -11.23
C PRO A 41 2.11 -2.99 -9.96
N GLY A 42 2.82 -3.07 -8.84
CA GLY A 42 2.41 -2.67 -7.51
C GLY A 42 2.77 -1.23 -7.21
N TYR A 43 1.82 -0.48 -6.66
CA TYR A 43 1.98 0.91 -6.28
C TYR A 43 1.53 1.18 -4.85
N LEU A 44 2.23 2.12 -4.22
CA LEU A 44 1.90 2.68 -2.93
C LEU A 44 1.67 4.18 -3.11
N LYS A 45 0.54 4.69 -2.63
CA LYS A 45 0.22 6.13 -2.63
C LYS A 45 -0.09 6.60 -1.24
N THR A 46 0.26 7.83 -0.93
CA THR A 46 -0.19 8.51 0.29
C THR A 46 -1.17 9.62 -0.02
N VAL A 47 -2.16 9.81 0.85
CA VAL A 47 -3.21 10.82 0.74
C VAL A 47 -3.51 11.38 2.13
N SER A 48 -4.13 12.56 2.20
CA SER A 48 -4.72 13.06 3.44
C SER A 48 -6.23 12.88 3.46
N ILE A 49 -6.79 12.50 4.60
CA ILE A 49 -8.23 12.50 4.88
C ILE A 49 -8.42 13.16 6.23
N ASP A 50 -9.03 14.34 6.25
CA ASP A 50 -9.20 15.09 7.50
C ASP A 50 -10.37 14.57 8.36
N SER A 51 -10.43 15.04 9.60
CA SER A 51 -11.52 14.71 10.54
C SER A 51 -12.94 15.12 10.08
N GLY A 52 -13.03 16.00 9.08
CA GLY A 52 -14.28 16.38 8.42
C GLY A 52 -14.68 15.48 7.26
N GLY A 53 -13.82 14.52 6.88
CA GLY A 53 -14.02 13.62 5.75
C GLY A 53 -13.61 14.21 4.40
N VAL A 54 -12.88 15.33 4.37
CA VAL A 54 -12.35 15.93 3.14
C VAL A 54 -11.10 15.17 2.72
N ILE A 55 -11.02 14.82 1.43
CA ILE A 55 -9.91 14.05 0.87
C ILE A 55 -8.97 15.01 0.14
N GLY A 56 -7.70 15.04 0.54
CA GLY A 56 -6.68 15.84 -0.12
C GLY A 56 -6.19 15.21 -1.43
N THR A 57 -5.25 15.87 -2.09
CA THR A 57 -4.55 15.28 -3.24
C THR A 57 -3.59 14.17 -2.80
N VAL A 58 -3.13 13.37 -3.76
CA VAL A 58 -2.00 12.46 -3.54
C VAL A 58 -0.79 13.25 -3.05
N ILE A 59 -0.20 12.81 -1.95
CA ILE A 59 0.99 13.39 -1.33
C ILE A 59 2.22 12.83 -2.04
N ASP A 60 2.30 11.50 -2.16
CA ASP A 60 3.44 10.82 -2.78
C ASP A 60 3.04 9.50 -3.45
N THR A 61 3.91 8.95 -4.29
CA THR A 61 3.69 7.69 -5.02
C THR A 61 4.99 6.93 -5.22
N LEU A 62 4.97 5.63 -4.91
CA LEU A 62 6.05 4.69 -5.17
C LEU A 62 5.53 3.52 -6.02
N GLU A 63 6.24 3.16 -7.09
CA GLU A 63 6.11 1.84 -7.72
C GLU A 63 7.01 0.87 -6.96
N PHE A 64 6.43 -0.04 -6.18
CA PHE A 64 7.23 -0.95 -5.34
C PHE A 64 7.65 -2.21 -6.09
N ASP A 65 6.93 -2.57 -7.16
CA ASP A 65 7.29 -3.68 -8.04
C ASP A 65 6.74 -3.43 -9.45
N ALA A 66 7.60 -3.52 -10.47
CA ALA A 66 7.26 -3.28 -11.87
C ALA A 66 6.73 -4.55 -12.58
N GLY A 67 7.07 -5.73 -12.06
CA GLY A 67 6.84 -7.05 -12.67
C GLY A 67 5.77 -7.89 -11.96
N GLY A 68 5.31 -7.43 -10.80
CA GLY A 68 4.25 -7.98 -9.98
C GLY A 68 3.81 -6.95 -8.94
N GLY A 69 3.02 -7.33 -7.95
CA GLY A 69 2.43 -6.38 -6.99
C GLY A 69 0.98 -6.66 -6.63
N VAL A 70 0.52 -7.85 -6.97
CA VAL A 70 -0.88 -8.26 -6.97
C VAL A 70 -1.35 -8.56 -5.56
N ASN A 71 -2.59 -8.18 -5.25
CA ASN A 71 -3.23 -8.41 -3.95
C ASN A 71 -2.33 -7.96 -2.78
N PRO A 72 -1.87 -6.69 -2.77
CA PRO A 72 -0.96 -6.23 -1.73
C PRO A 72 -1.66 -6.22 -0.38
N SER A 73 -0.88 -6.52 0.66
CA SER A 73 -1.24 -6.39 2.06
C SER A 73 -0.16 -5.61 2.81
N ILE A 74 -0.48 -4.47 3.41
CA ILE A 74 0.44 -3.53 4.06
C ILE A 74 0.16 -3.42 5.56
N ILE A 75 1.24 -3.42 6.36
CA ILE A 75 1.18 -3.14 7.79
C ILE A 75 2.28 -2.17 8.22
N HIS A 76 2.03 -1.45 9.31
CA HIS A 76 3.07 -0.75 10.06
C HIS A 76 3.92 -1.72 10.87
N ILE A 77 5.24 -1.53 10.86
CA ILE A 77 6.20 -2.33 11.62
C ILE A 77 6.68 -1.56 12.85
N SER A 78 7.37 -0.44 12.62
CA SER A 78 7.91 0.41 13.69
C SER A 78 8.44 1.73 13.11
N GLY A 79 8.34 2.83 13.86
CA GLY A 79 8.83 4.13 13.38
C GLY A 79 8.16 4.51 12.07
N ASP A 80 8.96 4.79 11.04
CA ASP A 80 8.48 5.11 9.68
C ASP A 80 8.50 3.87 8.76
N ILE A 81 8.66 2.65 9.29
CA ILE A 81 8.83 1.42 8.52
C ILE A 81 7.51 0.67 8.37
N TYR A 82 7.22 0.29 7.12
CA TYR A 82 6.04 -0.46 6.70
C TYR A 82 6.47 -1.68 5.88
N ALA A 83 5.66 -2.74 5.92
CA ALA A 83 5.88 -3.95 5.14
C ALA A 83 4.68 -4.19 4.21
N ILE A 84 4.96 -4.58 2.96
CA ILE A 84 3.97 -4.90 1.92
C ILE A 84 4.21 -6.33 1.47
N ALA A 85 3.28 -7.24 1.78
CA ALA A 85 3.24 -8.58 1.22
C ALA A 85 2.39 -8.56 -0.05
N TYR A 86 2.84 -9.19 -1.13
CA TYR A 86 2.13 -9.19 -2.41
C TYR A 86 2.49 -10.42 -3.26
N SER A 87 1.71 -10.68 -4.30
CA SER A 87 2.06 -11.66 -5.32
C SER A 87 2.88 -10.97 -6.43
N GLY A 88 4.14 -11.39 -6.53
CA GLY A 88 5.15 -10.84 -7.43
C GLY A 88 5.23 -11.56 -8.78
N PRO A 89 6.39 -11.48 -9.47
CA PRO A 89 6.66 -12.25 -10.68
C PRO A 89 6.31 -13.73 -10.53
N ASP A 90 5.86 -14.37 -11.61
CA ASP A 90 5.46 -15.79 -11.66
C ASP A 90 4.37 -16.22 -10.65
N SER A 91 3.69 -15.24 -10.02
CA SER A 91 2.71 -15.43 -8.94
C SER A 91 3.34 -15.88 -7.60
N ASP A 92 4.64 -15.70 -7.44
CA ASP A 92 5.37 -15.98 -6.21
C ASP A 92 5.00 -14.99 -5.10
N GLY A 93 5.23 -15.38 -3.85
CA GLY A 93 4.96 -14.55 -2.68
C GLY A 93 6.15 -13.67 -2.35
N TRP A 94 5.95 -12.36 -2.37
CA TRP A 94 6.99 -11.37 -2.09
C TRP A 94 6.62 -10.47 -0.92
N LEU A 95 7.61 -10.09 -0.13
CA LEU A 95 7.53 -9.12 0.95
C LEU A 95 8.53 -8.01 0.66
N ALA A 96 8.09 -6.76 0.69
CA ALA A 96 8.96 -5.59 0.61
C ALA A 96 8.79 -4.72 1.86
N THR A 97 9.85 -4.01 2.25
CA THR A 97 9.78 -2.98 3.31
C THR A 97 10.08 -1.61 2.73
N VAL A 98 9.37 -0.60 3.22
CA VAL A 98 9.45 0.79 2.75
C VAL A 98 9.44 1.76 3.93
N GLU A 99 9.95 2.96 3.70
CA GLU A 99 9.88 4.07 4.64
C GLU A 99 8.78 5.04 4.20
N ILE A 100 7.87 5.38 5.11
CA ILE A 100 6.86 6.43 4.92
C ILE A 100 6.93 7.35 6.12
N SER A 101 7.36 8.59 5.91
CA SER A 101 7.40 9.59 6.97
C SER A 101 6.00 9.91 7.49
N SER A 102 5.91 10.45 8.71
CA SER A 102 4.64 10.94 9.28
C SER A 102 3.92 12.01 8.45
N ALA A 103 4.61 12.67 7.51
CA ALA A 103 4.03 13.65 6.59
C ALA A 103 3.53 13.01 5.28
N GLY A 104 3.71 11.70 5.10
CA GLY A 104 3.28 10.95 3.93
C GLY A 104 4.30 10.90 2.79
N ALA A 105 5.49 11.49 2.95
CA ALA A 105 6.57 11.29 1.97
C ALA A 105 7.07 9.84 2.05
N ILE A 106 7.17 9.19 0.89
CA ILE A 106 7.66 7.82 0.74
C ILE A 106 9.12 7.91 0.30
N ALA A 107 10.01 7.10 0.87
CA ALA A 107 11.36 6.99 0.34
C ALA A 107 11.31 6.33 -1.05
N ASP A 108 11.97 6.92 -2.06
CA ASP A 108 12.02 6.43 -3.45
C ASP A 108 12.76 5.09 -3.64
N THR A 109 12.90 4.28 -2.59
CA THR A 109 13.63 3.02 -2.58
C THR A 109 12.96 1.99 -1.69
N ILE A 110 12.92 0.74 -2.15
CA ILE A 110 12.65 -0.42 -1.29
C ILE A 110 13.85 -0.62 -0.35
N ILE A 111 13.57 -0.75 0.94
CA ILE A 111 14.59 -0.98 1.97
C ILE A 111 15.14 -2.40 1.85
N ASP A 112 14.25 -3.37 1.79
CA ASP A 112 14.56 -4.79 1.65
C ASP A 112 13.40 -5.53 0.97
N SER A 113 13.71 -6.62 0.29
CA SER A 113 12.71 -7.50 -0.32
C SER A 113 13.06 -8.99 -0.16
N HIS A 114 12.03 -9.81 -0.01
CA HIS A 114 12.18 -11.24 0.17
C HIS A 114 11.05 -12.01 -0.50
N GLU A 115 11.42 -12.98 -1.32
CA GLU A 115 10.51 -13.98 -1.88
C GLU A 115 10.29 -15.09 -0.83
N PHE A 116 9.10 -15.13 -0.23
CA PHE A 116 8.75 -16.08 0.84
C PHE A 116 8.05 -17.35 0.33
N ASP A 117 7.53 -17.34 -0.90
CA ASP A 117 6.92 -18.51 -1.56
C ASP A 117 7.29 -18.51 -3.04
N THR A 118 8.13 -19.46 -3.45
CA THR A 118 8.68 -19.57 -4.82
C THR A 118 7.78 -20.35 -5.78
N SER A 119 6.48 -20.40 -5.52
CA SER A 119 5.55 -21.14 -6.36
C SER A 119 4.18 -20.49 -6.58
N LEU A 120 3.42 -20.17 -5.52
CA LEU A 120 2.04 -19.69 -5.63
C LEU A 120 1.62 -18.84 -4.40
N GLY A 121 2.28 -17.70 -4.18
CA GLY A 121 1.94 -16.72 -3.14
C GLY A 121 0.80 -15.75 -3.51
N GLY A 122 -0.21 -16.21 -4.25
CA GLY A 122 -1.12 -15.35 -5.04
C GLY A 122 -1.98 -14.31 -4.31
N SER A 123 -2.22 -14.46 -3.01
CA SER A 123 -3.08 -13.54 -2.22
C SER A 123 -2.60 -13.48 -0.77
N PRO A 124 -1.43 -12.89 -0.50
CA PRO A 124 -0.92 -12.82 0.85
C PRO A 124 -1.73 -11.85 1.70
N HIS A 125 -1.72 -12.11 3.01
CA HIS A 125 -2.30 -11.22 4.00
C HIS A 125 -1.40 -11.21 5.21
N ILE A 126 -0.88 -10.03 5.56
CA ILE A 126 0.06 -9.85 6.66
C ILE A 126 -0.66 -9.19 7.84
N ILE A 127 -0.40 -9.69 9.04
CA ILE A 127 -0.90 -9.10 10.28
C ILE A 127 0.25 -8.89 11.25
N HIS A 128 0.18 -7.80 12.00
CA HIS A 128 1.08 -7.60 13.13
C HIS A 128 0.58 -8.41 14.33
N ILE A 129 1.43 -9.29 14.86
CA ILE A 129 1.16 -10.06 16.08
C ILE A 129 2.08 -9.53 17.17
N SER A 130 1.52 -8.90 18.20
CA SER A 130 2.29 -8.53 19.38
C SER A 130 2.69 -9.77 20.16
N GLY A 131 3.99 -9.93 20.44
CA GLY A 131 4.46 -10.90 21.42
C GLY A 131 4.03 -10.51 22.84
N PRO A 132 4.02 -11.45 23.81
CA PRO A 132 3.85 -11.10 25.21
C PRO A 132 4.99 -10.18 25.64
N SER A 133 4.63 -9.06 26.26
CA SER A 133 5.53 -8.10 26.92
C SER A 133 6.25 -8.73 28.11
#